data_AF-A0A2S5A8U3-F1
#
_entry.id   AF-A0A2S5A8U3-F1
#
_cell.length_a   1.000
_cell.length_b   1.000
_cell.length_c   1.000
_cell.angle_alpha   90.00
_cell.angle_beta   90.00
_cell.angle_gamma   90.00
#
_symmetry.space_group_name_H-M   'P 1'
#
loop_
_entity.id
_entity.type
_entity.pdbx_description
1 polymer ?
#
loop_
_entity_poly.entity_id
_entity_poly.type
_entity_poly.pdbx_seq_one_letter_code
_entity_poly.pdbx_strand_id
1 'polypeptide(L)'
;MKPKSLVKLSNLIGIISIIMLIYWVFIFISVTVFGLKIFKENITETFIMSIMGILALLAGALFINIMFNLTRIAEKESEEKKELSKSTSKRLSYLFIASFPVILGLLIAGDYITSQKKEKLLIKAAESAIQFNEKRTDSFFSYSFNRKWITKTTETLEILSNSDKNFPYVRIIIKDSIDKSPVFLSFGNSYMPESDTIAPAKKDFIMPTSVQERAYLNMIFDKGDSNIQFAAKDGRYELFYPVIRNGKRIVVYFSEYQRYGKIGS
;
A
#
# COMPACT_ATOMS: atom_id res chain seq x y z
N MET A 1 23.00 -32.05 29.64
CA MET A 1 21.81 -32.66 29.00
C MET A 1 22.20 -33.99 28.38
N LYS A 2 21.33 -35.01 28.38
CA LYS A 2 21.66 -36.32 27.76
C LYS A 2 21.62 -36.19 26.23
N PRO A 3 22.50 -36.86 25.45
CA PRO A 3 22.49 -36.78 23.97
C PRO A 3 21.11 -37.05 23.34
N LYS A 4 20.37 -38.03 23.89
CA LYS A 4 18.98 -38.33 23.47
C LYS A 4 18.00 -37.15 23.66
N SER A 5 18.19 -36.25 24.63
CA SER A 5 17.32 -35.08 24.82
C SER A 5 17.65 -33.94 23.84
N LEU A 6 18.93 -33.79 23.47
CA LEU A 6 19.37 -32.80 22.48
C LEU A 6 18.82 -33.13 21.09
N VAL A 7 18.84 -34.41 20.68
CA VAL A 7 18.26 -34.87 19.41
C VAL A 7 16.74 -34.62 19.36
N LYS A 8 16.02 -34.90 20.46
CA LYS A 8 14.57 -34.62 20.53
C LYS A 8 14.26 -33.13 20.42
N LEU A 9 15.06 -32.28 21.05
CA LEU A 9 14.90 -30.82 20.98
C LEU A 9 15.19 -30.29 19.58
N SER A 10 16.26 -30.76 18.94
CA SER A 10 16.58 -30.42 17.54
C SER A 10 15.44 -30.81 16.59
N ASN A 11 14.92 -32.04 16.69
CA ASN A 11 13.77 -32.47 15.88
C ASN A 11 12.53 -31.58 16.08
N LEU A 12 12.27 -31.16 17.32
CA LEU A 12 11.17 -30.24 17.62
C LEU A 12 11.39 -28.86 16.99
N ILE A 13 12.59 -28.29 17.13
CA ILE A 13 12.95 -27.01 16.51
C ILE A 13 12.80 -27.10 15.00
N GLY A 14 13.29 -28.18 14.38
CA GLY A 14 13.16 -28.41 12.94
C GLY A 14 11.70 -28.42 12.47
N ILE A 15 10.81 -29.16 13.17
CA ILE A 15 9.38 -29.21 12.86
C ILE A 15 8.74 -27.82 12.99
N ILE A 16 9.02 -27.09 14.07
CA ILE A 16 8.47 -25.75 14.30
C ILE A 16 8.93 -24.79 13.20
N SER A 17 10.21 -24.84 12.81
CA SER A 17 10.75 -24.00 11.74
C SER A 17 10.09 -24.29 10.39
N ILE A 18 9.83 -25.56 10.06
CA ILE A 18 9.07 -25.92 8.84
C ILE A 18 7.66 -25.32 8.88
N ILE A 19 6.96 -25.46 10.01
CA ILE A 19 5.60 -24.91 10.18
C ILE A 19 5.61 -23.38 10.05
N MET A 20 6.58 -22.70 10.67
CA MET A 20 6.75 -21.25 10.52
C MET A 20 6.98 -20.85 9.06
N LEU A 21 7.82 -21.60 8.33
CA LEU A 21 8.07 -21.33 6.92
C LEU A 21 6.79 -21.45 6.09
N ILE A 22 5.96 -22.47 6.34
CA ILE A 22 4.66 -22.64 5.66
C ILE A 22 3.74 -21.43 5.91
N TYR A 23 3.60 -21.00 7.16
CA TYR A 23 2.79 -19.82 7.48
C TYR A 23 3.34 -18.55 6.82
N TRP A 24 4.66 -18.37 6.82
CA TRP A 24 5.29 -17.22 6.17
C TRP A 24 5.04 -17.19 4.67
N VAL A 25 5.21 -18.33 3.98
CA VAL A 25 4.92 -18.47 2.55
C VAL A 25 3.46 -18.14 2.27
N PHE A 26 2.54 -18.64 3.10
CA PHE A 26 1.12 -18.36 2.95
C PHE A 26 0.77 -16.88 3.14
N ILE A 27 1.30 -16.23 4.18
CA ILE A 27 1.09 -14.79 4.43
C ILE A 27 1.63 -13.99 3.24
N PHE A 28 2.83 -14.32 2.76
CA PHE A 28 3.46 -13.64 1.63
C PHE A 28 2.64 -13.75 0.34
N ILE A 29 2.18 -14.97 0.00
CA ILE A 29 1.31 -15.19 -1.16
C ILE A 29 0.01 -14.41 -1.00
N SER A 30 -0.63 -14.47 0.18
CA SER A 30 -1.88 -13.76 0.44
C SER A 30 -1.73 -12.26 0.24
N VAL A 31 -0.68 -11.66 0.82
CA VAL A 31 -0.41 -10.23 0.68
C VAL A 31 -0.13 -9.84 -0.76
N THR A 32 0.62 -10.66 -1.51
CA THR A 32 0.99 -10.36 -2.89
C THR A 32 -0.19 -10.52 -3.86
N VAL A 33 -0.94 -11.61 -3.74
CA VAL A 33 -2.07 -11.93 -4.63
C VAL A 33 -3.25 -11.00 -4.39
N PHE A 34 -3.57 -10.71 -3.12
CA PHE A 34 -4.68 -9.83 -2.77
C PHE A 34 -4.29 -8.35 -2.65
N GLY A 35 -2.99 -8.03 -2.77
CA GLY A 35 -2.50 -6.65 -2.70
C GLY A 35 -2.71 -5.96 -1.35
N LEU A 36 -2.64 -6.73 -0.24
CA LEU A 36 -2.96 -6.25 1.10
C LEU A 36 -1.85 -5.31 1.64
N LYS A 37 -2.22 -4.17 2.21
CA LYS A 37 -1.33 -3.08 2.64
C LYS A 37 -1.14 -3.03 4.15
N ILE A 38 -0.94 -4.19 4.75
CA ILE A 38 -0.77 -4.34 6.20
C ILE A 38 0.65 -3.92 6.63
N PHE A 39 1.57 -3.81 5.67
CA PHE A 39 3.00 -3.82 5.90
C PHE A 39 3.67 -2.57 5.33
N LYS A 40 4.06 -1.62 6.20
CA LYS A 40 4.83 -0.42 5.85
C LYS A 40 6.35 -0.74 5.76
N GLU A 41 7.15 0.24 5.32
CA GLU A 41 8.63 0.28 5.24
C GLU A 41 9.41 -0.77 6.06
N ASN A 42 10.45 -1.32 5.44
CA ASN A 42 11.41 -2.30 6.00
C ASN A 42 10.89 -3.73 6.18
N ILE A 43 9.69 -4.05 5.67
CA ILE A 43 9.18 -5.43 5.74
C ILE A 43 9.86 -6.36 4.76
N THR A 44 10.29 -5.93 3.59
CA THR A 44 11.11 -6.80 2.72
C THR A 44 12.39 -7.23 3.43
N GLU A 45 13.01 -6.33 4.19
CA GLU A 45 14.21 -6.62 5.00
C GLU A 45 13.88 -7.53 6.18
N THR A 46 12.84 -7.21 6.95
CA THR A 46 12.36 -8.06 8.05
C THR A 46 11.95 -9.45 7.55
N PHE A 47 11.37 -9.53 6.35
CA PHE A 47 10.96 -10.74 5.66
C PHE A 47 12.18 -11.59 5.31
N ILE A 48 13.16 -11.02 4.60
CA ILE A 48 14.40 -11.72 4.24
C ILE A 48 15.12 -12.18 5.52
N MET A 49 15.20 -11.33 6.54
CA MET A 49 15.83 -11.66 7.81
C MET A 49 15.09 -12.79 8.53
N SER A 50 13.76 -12.80 8.52
CA SER A 50 12.95 -13.87 9.12
C SER A 50 13.13 -15.21 8.41
N ILE A 51 13.17 -15.23 7.08
CA ILE A 51 13.44 -16.44 6.29
C ILE A 51 14.85 -16.94 6.57
N MET A 52 15.84 -16.06 6.54
CA MET A 52 17.23 -16.41 6.85
C MET A 52 17.36 -16.98 8.27
N GLY A 53 16.67 -16.40 9.24
CA GLY A 53 16.62 -16.91 10.61
C GLY A 53 15.99 -18.30 10.71
N ILE A 54 14.88 -18.55 10.01
CA ILE A 54 14.22 -19.87 9.96
C ILE A 54 15.13 -20.91 9.30
N LEU A 55 15.79 -20.55 8.20
CA LEU A 55 16.74 -21.42 7.50
C LEU A 55 17.97 -21.73 8.38
N ALA A 56 18.49 -20.75 9.10
CA ALA A 56 19.59 -20.95 10.05
C ALA A 56 19.20 -21.90 11.19
N LEU A 57 17.99 -21.77 11.74
CA LEU A 57 17.45 -22.69 12.74
C LEU A 57 17.29 -24.12 12.19
N LEU A 58 16.81 -24.26 10.95
CA LEU A 58 16.69 -25.56 10.28
C LEU A 58 18.05 -26.22 10.07
N ALA A 59 19.03 -25.47 9.57
CA ALA A 59 20.39 -25.95 9.35
C ALA A 59 21.03 -26.37 10.69
N GLY A 60 20.95 -25.53 11.73
CA GLY A 60 21.47 -25.84 13.06
C GLY A 60 20.81 -27.08 13.67
N ALA A 61 19.49 -27.20 13.56
CA ALA A 61 18.78 -28.40 13.99
C ALA A 61 19.27 -29.65 13.25
N LEU A 62 19.41 -29.58 11.92
CA LEU A 62 19.91 -30.68 11.10
C LEU A 62 21.34 -31.08 11.47
N PHE A 63 22.25 -30.13 11.66
CA PHE A 63 23.63 -30.42 12.10
C PHE A 63 23.67 -31.14 13.44
N ILE A 64 22.90 -30.67 14.43
CA ILE A 64 22.79 -31.33 15.74
C ILE A 64 22.26 -32.77 15.56
N ASN A 65 21.24 -32.95 14.73
CA ASN A 65 20.64 -34.26 14.49
C ASN A 65 21.64 -35.23 13.84
N ILE A 66 22.39 -34.78 12.82
CA ILE A 66 23.41 -35.56 12.14
C ILE A 66 24.56 -35.89 13.09
N MET A 67 25.12 -34.89 13.78
CA MET A 67 26.28 -35.05 14.66
C MET A 67 25.99 -36.09 15.76
N PHE A 68 24.87 -35.93 16.49
CA PHE A 68 24.52 -36.86 17.55
C PHE A 68 24.03 -38.23 17.04
N ASN A 69 23.46 -38.31 15.82
CA ASN A 69 23.10 -39.60 15.25
C ASN A 69 24.34 -40.38 14.78
N LEU A 70 25.34 -39.71 14.19
CA LEU A 70 26.63 -40.32 13.81
C LEU A 70 27.46 -40.71 15.05
N THR A 71 27.53 -39.86 16.08
CA THR A 71 28.19 -40.22 17.36
C THR A 71 27.51 -41.43 18.01
N ARG A 72 26.17 -41.54 17.93
CA ARG A 72 25.44 -42.70 18.46
C ARG A 72 25.70 -43.98 17.65
N ILE A 73 25.82 -43.88 16.32
CA ILE A 73 26.14 -45.00 15.44
C ILE A 73 27.59 -45.48 15.69
N ALA A 74 28.51 -44.56 15.99
CA ALA A 74 29.89 -44.90 16.37
C ALA A 74 30.01 -45.55 17.76
N GLU A 75 29.03 -45.37 18.65
CA GLU A 75 29.09 -45.81 20.05
C GLU A 75 28.36 -47.14 20.35
N LYS A 76 27.48 -47.68 19.48
CA LYS A 76 26.89 -49.03 19.64
C LYS A 76 26.09 -49.51 18.42
N GLU A 77 26.38 -50.72 17.95
CA GLU A 77 25.46 -51.54 17.14
C GLU A 77 24.27 -52.03 17.98
N SER A 78 23.11 -52.15 17.32
CA SER A 78 21.86 -52.75 17.79
C SER A 78 21.11 -52.03 18.92
N GLU A 79 20.16 -51.17 18.55
CA GLU A 79 18.85 -51.13 19.23
C GLU A 79 17.76 -50.88 18.19
N GLU A 80 16.73 -51.73 18.24
CA GLU A 80 15.60 -51.84 17.34
C GLU A 80 14.92 -50.50 17.01
N LYS A 81 14.51 -50.36 15.74
CA LYS A 81 13.57 -49.35 15.28
C LYS A 81 12.21 -49.58 15.96
N LYS A 82 11.98 -48.97 17.12
CA LYS A 82 10.60 -48.68 17.56
C LYS A 82 10.02 -47.65 16.60
N GLU A 83 9.17 -48.10 15.70
CA GLU A 83 8.28 -47.23 14.95
C GLU A 83 7.49 -46.38 15.95
N LEU A 84 7.77 -45.08 15.99
CA LEU A 84 6.87 -44.12 16.62
C LEU A 84 5.63 -43.98 15.72
N SER A 85 4.72 -44.93 15.83
CA SER A 85 3.31 -44.73 15.48
C SER A 85 2.73 -43.71 16.46
N LYS A 86 3.01 -42.42 16.21
CA LYS A 86 2.24 -41.34 16.83
C LYS A 86 0.98 -41.15 16.00
N SER A 87 -0.14 -41.64 16.53
CA SER A 87 -1.48 -41.23 16.09
C SER A 87 -1.55 -39.70 16.17
N THR A 88 -1.29 -39.01 15.05
CA THR A 88 -1.52 -37.57 14.94
C THR A 88 -2.99 -37.32 15.25
N SER A 89 -3.25 -36.61 16.35
CA SER A 89 -4.60 -36.26 16.76
C SER A 89 -5.28 -35.54 15.60
N LYS A 90 -6.33 -36.14 15.01
CA LYS A 90 -7.11 -35.53 13.92
C LYS A 90 -7.53 -34.09 14.24
N ARG A 91 -7.76 -33.79 15.53
CA ARG A 91 -8.05 -32.44 16.04
C ARG A 91 -6.93 -31.44 15.77
N LEU A 92 -5.66 -31.84 15.93
CA LEU A 92 -4.51 -30.96 15.69
C LEU A 92 -4.40 -30.61 14.20
N SER A 93 -4.67 -31.56 13.31
CA SER A 93 -4.71 -31.33 11.86
C SER A 93 -5.83 -30.37 11.47
N TYR A 94 -7.03 -30.53 12.03
CA TYR A 94 -8.13 -29.59 11.78
C TYR A 94 -7.82 -28.17 12.28
N LEU A 95 -7.21 -28.02 13.45
CA LEU A 95 -6.78 -26.71 13.96
C LEU A 95 -5.72 -26.06 13.06
N PHE A 96 -4.77 -26.84 12.57
CA PHE A 96 -3.76 -26.35 11.63
C PHE A 96 -4.37 -25.90 10.31
N ILE A 97 -5.37 -26.60 9.78
CA ILE A 97 -6.04 -26.17 8.54
C ILE A 97 -6.91 -24.93 8.80
N ALA A 98 -7.62 -24.89 9.93
CA ALA A 98 -8.50 -23.78 10.29
C ALA A 98 -7.75 -22.46 10.55
N SER A 99 -6.46 -22.51 10.90
CA SER A 99 -5.67 -21.29 11.12
C SER A 99 -5.45 -20.49 9.84
N PHE A 100 -5.43 -21.12 8.66
CA PHE A 100 -5.19 -20.42 7.38
C PHE A 100 -6.31 -19.41 7.06
N PRO A 101 -7.60 -19.79 7.06
CA PRO A 101 -8.69 -18.82 6.92
C PRO A 101 -8.68 -17.73 7.98
N VAL A 102 -8.35 -18.07 9.23
CA VAL A 102 -8.29 -17.10 10.33
C VAL A 102 -7.21 -16.05 10.08
N ILE A 103 -6.00 -16.49 9.71
CA ILE A 103 -4.89 -15.59 9.35
C ILE A 103 -5.29 -14.72 8.17
N LEU A 104 -5.87 -15.30 7.11
CA LEU A 104 -6.32 -14.53 5.95
C LEU A 104 -7.36 -13.46 6.34
N GLY A 105 -8.33 -13.81 7.18
CA GLY A 105 -9.31 -12.87 7.70
C GLY A 105 -8.67 -11.72 8.49
N LEU A 106 -7.68 -12.02 9.34
CA LEU A 106 -6.92 -11.00 10.06
C LEU A 106 -6.12 -10.09 9.13
N LEU A 107 -5.52 -10.64 8.07
CA LEU A 107 -4.79 -9.87 7.07
C LEU A 107 -5.73 -8.89 6.35
N ILE A 108 -6.88 -9.37 5.86
CA ILE A 108 -7.88 -8.53 5.19
C ILE A 108 -8.41 -7.45 6.13
N ALA A 109 -8.73 -7.80 7.38
CA ALA A 109 -9.16 -6.83 8.38
C ALA A 109 -8.09 -5.76 8.66
N GLY A 110 -6.83 -6.17 8.77
CA GLY A 110 -5.69 -5.26 8.95
C GLY A 110 -5.53 -4.28 7.79
N ASP A 111 -5.67 -4.75 6.55
CA ASP A 111 -5.63 -3.90 5.35
C ASP A 111 -6.78 -2.87 5.34
N TYR A 112 -8.00 -3.31 5.63
CA TYR A 112 -9.17 -2.45 5.69
C TYR A 112 -9.01 -1.34 6.74
N ILE A 113 -8.59 -1.68 7.96
CA ILE A 113 -8.38 -0.72 9.05
C ILE A 113 -7.26 0.27 8.69
N THR A 114 -6.19 -0.22 8.08
CA THR A 114 -5.06 0.62 7.66
C THR A 114 -5.46 1.61 6.58
N SER A 115 -6.21 1.15 5.57
CA SER A 115 -6.75 1.99 4.50
C SER A 115 -7.70 3.06 5.03
N GLN A 116 -8.60 2.70 5.93
CA GLN A 116 -9.51 3.64 6.61
C GLN A 116 -8.78 4.71 7.42
N LYS A 117 -7.72 4.32 8.15
CA LYS A 117 -6.90 5.26 8.91
C LYS A 117 -6.17 6.24 7.98
N LYS A 118 -5.63 5.72 6.86
CA LYS A 118 -4.95 6.55 5.84
C LYS A 118 -5.92 7.50 5.17
N GLU A 119 -7.12 7.04 4.77
CA GLU A 119 -8.18 7.88 4.22
C GLU A 119 -8.51 9.06 5.14
N LYS A 120 -8.82 8.79 6.42
CA LYS A 120 -9.12 9.84 7.40
C LYS A 120 -7.98 10.83 7.59
N LEU A 121 -6.73 10.35 7.59
CA LEU A 121 -5.56 11.20 7.70
C LEU A 121 -5.44 12.13 6.49
N LEU A 122 -5.57 11.57 5.28
CA LEU A 122 -5.48 12.35 4.04
C LEU A 122 -6.63 13.36 3.94
N ILE A 123 -7.86 12.99 4.27
CA ILE A 123 -8.99 13.94 4.31
C ILE A 123 -8.69 15.12 5.24
N LYS A 124 -8.20 14.86 6.46
CA LYS A 124 -7.83 15.91 7.41
C LYS A 124 -6.69 16.79 6.91
N ALA A 125 -5.68 16.20 6.29
CA ALA A 125 -4.58 16.93 5.70
C ALA A 125 -5.07 17.81 4.54
N ALA A 126 -6.01 17.33 3.72
CA ALA A 126 -6.57 18.07 2.59
C ALA A 126 -7.40 19.25 3.09
N GLU A 127 -8.25 19.01 4.09
CA GLU A 127 -9.02 20.05 4.76
C GLU A 127 -8.11 21.14 5.34
N SER A 128 -7.07 20.74 6.08
CA SER A 128 -6.08 21.66 6.65
C SER A 128 -5.35 22.46 5.57
N ALA A 129 -4.93 21.81 4.47
CA ALA A 129 -4.22 22.45 3.38
C ALA A 129 -5.08 23.53 2.70
N ILE A 130 -6.38 23.29 2.52
CA ILE A 130 -7.31 24.24 1.90
C ILE A 130 -7.71 25.35 2.88
N GLN A 131 -7.99 25.04 4.14
CA GLN A 131 -8.37 26.04 5.16
C GLN A 131 -7.21 26.98 5.50
N PHE A 132 -6.01 26.44 5.76
CA PHE A 132 -4.85 27.26 6.14
C PHE A 132 -4.38 28.19 5.00
N ASN A 133 -4.68 27.81 3.75
CA ASN A 133 -4.34 28.57 2.55
C ASN A 133 -5.57 29.21 1.89
N GLU A 134 -6.64 29.47 2.64
CA GLU A 134 -7.93 29.95 2.11
C GLU A 134 -7.77 31.12 1.13
N LYS A 135 -7.00 32.15 1.51
CA LYS A 135 -6.73 33.32 0.65
C LYS A 135 -5.95 33.00 -0.63
N ARG A 136 -5.08 31.98 -0.60
CA ARG A 136 -4.28 31.58 -1.78
C ARG A 136 -5.13 30.73 -2.73
N THR A 137 -5.94 29.84 -2.15
CA THR A 137 -6.84 28.94 -2.88
C THR A 137 -8.03 29.65 -3.51
N ASP A 138 -8.37 30.88 -3.10
CA ASP A 138 -9.38 31.71 -3.77
C ASP A 138 -9.11 31.90 -5.27
N SER A 139 -7.83 31.97 -5.65
CA SER A 139 -7.42 32.13 -7.05
C SER A 139 -7.90 30.98 -7.95
N PHE A 140 -8.10 29.79 -7.39
CA PHE A 140 -8.61 28.62 -8.11
C PHE A 140 -10.02 28.84 -8.64
N PHE A 141 -10.85 29.59 -7.91
CA PHE A 141 -12.23 29.89 -8.30
C PHE A 141 -12.31 31.03 -9.32
N SER A 142 -11.23 31.77 -9.56
CA SER A 142 -11.13 32.76 -10.64
C SER A 142 -10.66 32.15 -11.97
N TYR A 143 -11.09 30.90 -12.24
CA TYR A 143 -10.68 30.15 -13.42
C TYR A 143 -10.86 30.93 -14.73
N SER A 144 -9.76 31.02 -15.47
CA SER A 144 -9.73 31.41 -16.86
C SER A 144 -8.57 30.65 -17.51
N PHE A 145 -8.80 30.06 -18.69
CA PHE A 145 -7.73 29.38 -19.42
C PHE A 145 -6.79 30.41 -20.08
N ASN A 146 -5.92 31.01 -19.27
CA ASN A 146 -4.88 31.93 -19.71
C ASN A 146 -3.60 31.70 -18.90
N ARG A 147 -2.47 32.16 -19.43
CA ARG A 147 -1.16 31.95 -18.81
C ARG A 147 -1.10 32.46 -17.37
N LYS A 148 -1.60 33.68 -17.12
CA LYS A 148 -1.57 34.30 -15.78
C LYS A 148 -2.26 33.44 -14.72
N TRP A 149 -3.42 32.87 -15.06
CA TRP A 149 -4.15 32.00 -14.15
C TRP A 149 -3.43 30.66 -13.96
N ILE A 150 -2.92 30.06 -15.05
CA ILE A 150 -2.19 28.78 -15.00
C ILE A 150 -0.94 28.93 -14.13
N THR A 151 -0.10 29.94 -14.37
CA THR A 151 1.12 30.20 -13.58
C THR A 151 0.80 30.39 -12.10
N LYS A 152 -0.15 31.27 -11.77
CA LYS A 152 -0.56 31.52 -10.38
C LYS A 152 -1.11 30.26 -9.69
N THR A 153 -1.85 29.44 -10.43
CA THR A 153 -2.40 28.18 -9.92
C THR A 153 -1.28 27.18 -9.65
N THR A 154 -0.34 27.02 -10.58
CA THR A 154 0.83 26.13 -10.43
C THR A 154 1.68 26.53 -9.22
N GLU A 155 2.00 27.82 -9.06
CA GLU A 155 2.74 28.34 -7.88
C GLU A 155 2.00 28.03 -6.57
N THR A 156 0.68 28.22 -6.55
CA THR A 156 -0.13 27.93 -5.36
C THR A 156 -0.13 26.43 -5.04
N LEU A 157 -0.26 25.56 -6.06
CA LEU A 157 -0.21 24.12 -5.90
C LEU A 157 1.17 23.63 -5.44
N GLU A 158 2.25 24.26 -5.90
CA GLU A 158 3.61 23.96 -5.46
C GLU A 158 3.80 24.29 -3.97
N ILE A 159 3.31 25.45 -3.51
CA ILE A 159 3.32 25.81 -2.10
C ILE A 159 2.53 24.79 -1.27
N LEU A 160 1.33 24.39 -1.72
CA LEU A 160 0.52 23.39 -1.04
C LEU A 160 1.27 22.05 -0.94
N SER A 161 1.83 21.60 -2.05
CA SER A 161 2.59 20.35 -2.14
C SER A 161 3.83 20.33 -1.23
N ASN A 162 4.47 21.48 -1.03
CA ASN A 162 5.65 21.61 -0.17
C ASN A 162 5.31 21.87 1.31
N SER A 163 4.05 22.22 1.61
CA SER A 163 3.60 22.55 2.97
C SER A 163 3.18 21.33 3.79
N ASP A 164 2.76 20.23 3.16
CA ASP A 164 2.31 19.02 3.84
C ASP A 164 3.00 17.77 3.27
N LYS A 165 3.73 17.05 4.13
CA LYS A 165 4.46 15.83 3.77
C LYS A 165 3.56 14.68 3.30
N ASN A 166 2.27 14.72 3.62
CA ASN A 166 1.32 13.68 3.23
C ASN A 166 0.88 13.79 1.76
N PHE A 167 1.16 14.92 1.10
CA PHE A 167 0.71 15.16 -0.28
C PHE A 167 1.79 15.76 -1.16
N PRO A 168 2.75 14.94 -1.62
CA PRO A 168 3.80 15.38 -2.52
C PRO A 168 3.32 15.71 -3.94
N TYR A 169 2.06 15.39 -4.28
CA TYR A 169 1.47 15.75 -5.57
C TYR A 169 0.07 16.30 -5.36
N VAL A 170 -0.08 17.59 -5.63
CA VAL A 170 -1.37 18.31 -5.59
C VAL A 170 -1.69 18.81 -6.99
N ARG A 171 -2.92 18.57 -7.44
CA ARG A 171 -3.45 19.07 -8.71
C ARG A 171 -4.82 19.68 -8.49
N ILE A 172 -5.25 20.50 -9.44
CA ILE A 172 -6.62 20.98 -9.51
C ILE A 172 -7.28 20.43 -10.77
N ILE A 173 -8.52 20.00 -10.63
CA ILE A 173 -9.36 19.53 -11.72
C ILE A 173 -10.50 20.53 -11.89
N ILE A 174 -10.76 20.91 -13.13
CA ILE A 174 -11.82 21.83 -13.53
C ILE A 174 -12.56 21.24 -14.74
N LYS A 175 -13.87 21.42 -14.79
CA LYS A 175 -14.67 21.10 -15.97
C LYS A 175 -14.66 22.28 -16.95
N ASP A 176 -14.38 21.99 -18.22
CA ASP A 176 -14.36 22.95 -19.31
C ASP A 176 -14.87 22.29 -20.61
N SER A 177 -14.75 22.95 -21.75
CA SER A 177 -15.07 22.42 -23.06
C SER A 177 -14.02 22.77 -24.13
N ILE A 178 -13.83 21.84 -25.06
CA ILE A 178 -13.07 22.00 -26.30
C ILE A 178 -14.02 21.65 -27.43
N ASP A 179 -14.21 22.55 -28.38
CA ASP A 179 -15.15 22.36 -29.51
C ASP A 179 -16.56 21.91 -29.06
N LYS A 180 -17.05 22.53 -27.96
CA LYS A 180 -18.33 22.21 -27.29
C LYS A 180 -18.41 20.81 -26.63
N SER A 181 -17.36 20.02 -26.70
CA SER A 181 -17.25 18.74 -25.99
C SER A 181 -16.76 18.97 -24.57
N PRO A 182 -17.48 18.49 -23.53
CA PRO A 182 -17.06 18.65 -22.14
C PRO A 182 -15.79 17.83 -21.86
N VAL A 183 -14.83 18.46 -21.22
CA VAL A 183 -13.56 17.85 -20.81
C VAL A 183 -13.23 18.21 -19.37
N PHE A 184 -12.40 17.39 -18.73
CA PHE A 184 -11.79 17.73 -17.46
C PHE A 184 -10.35 18.16 -17.71
N LEU A 185 -9.98 19.33 -17.21
CA LEU A 185 -8.63 19.85 -17.27
C LEU A 185 -7.97 19.68 -15.90
N SER A 186 -6.74 19.18 -15.88
CA SER A 186 -5.93 19.01 -14.67
C SER A 186 -4.72 19.93 -14.72
N PHE A 187 -4.54 20.77 -13.70
CA PHE A 187 -3.37 21.62 -13.51
C PHE A 187 -2.59 21.13 -12.31
N GLY A 188 -1.27 20.97 -12.44
CA GLY A 188 -0.39 20.47 -11.40
C GLY A 188 0.92 21.24 -11.35
N ASN A 189 1.94 20.65 -10.74
CA ASN A 189 3.30 21.21 -10.64
C ASN A 189 4.11 21.14 -11.96
N SER A 190 3.46 21.07 -13.11
CA SER A 190 4.15 21.04 -14.40
C SER A 190 4.75 22.42 -14.70
N TYR A 191 6.08 22.46 -14.78
CA TYR A 191 6.85 23.67 -15.04
C TYR A 191 6.53 24.24 -16.43
N MET A 192 6.00 25.46 -16.48
CA MET A 192 5.89 26.25 -17.70
C MET A 192 6.92 27.38 -17.56
N PRO A 193 8.06 27.34 -18.28
CA PRO A 193 9.07 28.38 -18.20
C PRO A 193 8.46 29.73 -18.61
N GLU A 194 8.75 30.82 -17.88
CA GLU A 194 8.27 32.15 -18.26
C GLU A 194 8.73 32.58 -19.67
N SER A 195 9.87 32.04 -20.13
CA SER A 195 10.46 32.28 -21.44
C SER A 195 9.79 31.53 -22.59
N ASP A 196 8.89 30.58 -22.31
CA ASP A 196 8.15 29.88 -23.36
C ASP A 196 7.23 30.88 -24.06
N THR A 197 7.34 31.07 -25.37
CA THR A 197 6.48 32.00 -26.13
C THR A 197 5.20 31.34 -26.65
N ILE A 198 5.07 30.02 -26.48
CA ILE A 198 3.93 29.25 -26.98
C ILE A 198 2.73 29.46 -26.05
N ALA A 199 1.59 29.83 -26.63
CA ALA A 199 0.35 29.93 -25.88
C ALA A 199 -0.09 28.54 -25.39
N PRO A 200 -0.49 28.38 -24.11
CA PRO A 200 -0.99 27.11 -23.61
C PRO A 200 -2.22 26.68 -24.41
N ALA A 201 -2.32 25.40 -24.76
CA ALA A 201 -3.50 24.84 -25.43
C ALA A 201 -4.24 23.89 -24.50
N LYS A 202 -5.59 23.99 -24.44
CA LYS A 202 -6.42 23.17 -23.52
C LYS A 202 -6.16 21.67 -23.65
N LYS A 203 -5.85 21.20 -24.87
CA LYS A 203 -5.55 19.81 -25.19
C LYS A 203 -4.41 19.23 -24.34
N ASP A 204 -3.44 20.06 -23.94
CA ASP A 204 -2.27 19.64 -23.18
C ASP A 204 -2.57 19.48 -21.68
N PHE A 205 -3.74 19.94 -21.24
CA PHE A 205 -4.20 19.88 -19.85
C PHE A 205 -5.34 18.88 -19.66
N ILE A 206 -5.79 18.19 -20.72
CA ILE A 206 -6.88 17.21 -20.61
C ILE A 206 -6.45 16.10 -19.66
N MET A 207 -7.26 15.90 -18.61
CA MET A 207 -7.11 14.77 -17.71
C MET A 207 -7.77 13.53 -18.34
N PRO A 208 -7.00 12.48 -18.65
CA PRO A 208 -7.59 11.19 -18.99
C PRO A 208 -8.33 10.65 -17.77
N THR A 209 -9.53 10.11 -18.00
CA THR A 209 -10.38 9.56 -16.94
C THR A 209 -10.88 8.18 -17.33
N SER A 210 -10.85 7.25 -16.38
CA SER A 210 -11.64 6.03 -16.42
C SER A 210 -13.15 6.33 -16.41
N VAL A 211 -13.97 5.34 -16.72
CA VAL A 211 -15.44 5.48 -16.69
C VAL A 211 -15.93 5.89 -15.29
N GLN A 212 -15.31 5.33 -14.24
CA GLN A 212 -15.69 5.57 -12.84
C GLN A 212 -15.31 7.00 -12.41
N GLU A 213 -14.09 7.44 -12.68
CA GLU A 213 -13.64 8.80 -12.38
C GLU A 213 -14.47 9.83 -13.14
N ARG A 214 -14.79 9.58 -14.42
CA ARG A 214 -15.62 10.46 -15.23
C ARG A 214 -17.03 10.61 -14.66
N ALA A 215 -17.64 9.50 -14.23
CA ALA A 215 -18.96 9.51 -13.62
C ALA A 215 -18.95 10.32 -12.31
N TYR A 216 -17.96 10.10 -11.45
CA TYR A 216 -17.78 10.86 -10.22
C TYR A 216 -17.59 12.36 -10.48
N LEU A 217 -16.66 12.74 -11.37
CA LEU A 217 -16.42 14.15 -11.66
C LEU A 217 -17.67 14.83 -12.25
N ASN A 218 -18.44 14.15 -13.10
CA ASN A 218 -19.73 14.69 -13.55
C ASN A 218 -20.73 14.87 -12.40
N MET A 219 -20.77 13.99 -11.40
CA MET A 219 -21.61 14.21 -10.21
C MET A 219 -21.20 15.47 -9.45
N ILE A 220 -19.90 15.71 -9.26
CA ILE A 220 -19.41 16.92 -8.61
C ILE A 220 -19.75 18.16 -9.46
N PHE A 221 -19.33 18.19 -10.72
CA PHE A 221 -19.39 19.40 -11.53
C PHE A 221 -20.80 19.71 -12.05
N ASP A 222 -21.61 18.71 -12.39
CA ASP A 222 -22.96 18.94 -12.95
C ASP A 222 -24.01 18.94 -11.85
N LYS A 223 -24.00 17.91 -11.00
CA LYS A 223 -25.04 17.71 -9.97
C LYS A 223 -24.77 18.45 -8.67
N GLY A 224 -23.54 18.93 -8.46
CA GLY A 224 -23.17 19.68 -7.26
C GLY A 224 -22.96 18.82 -6.03
N ASP A 225 -22.62 17.55 -6.25
CA ASP A 225 -22.19 16.67 -5.17
C ASP A 225 -20.87 17.21 -4.55
N SER A 226 -20.68 16.93 -3.26
CA SER A 226 -19.50 17.27 -2.46
C SER A 226 -18.87 16.04 -1.80
N ASN A 227 -19.30 14.83 -2.16
CA ASN A 227 -18.72 13.60 -1.68
C ASN A 227 -17.24 13.52 -2.03
N ILE A 228 -16.40 13.22 -1.05
CA ILE A 228 -14.97 12.98 -1.24
C ILE A 228 -14.79 11.56 -1.77
N GLN A 229 -13.95 11.38 -2.79
CA GLN A 229 -13.58 10.06 -3.26
C GLN A 229 -12.12 9.76 -2.92
N PHE A 230 -11.92 8.68 -2.15
CA PHE A 230 -10.62 8.11 -1.86
C PHE A 230 -10.44 6.80 -2.65
N ALA A 231 -9.27 6.64 -3.25
CA ALA A 231 -8.86 5.40 -3.87
C ALA A 231 -7.45 5.04 -3.38
N ALA A 232 -7.24 3.76 -3.13
CA ALA A 232 -5.96 3.24 -2.72
C ALA A 232 -5.67 1.97 -3.52
N LYS A 233 -4.69 2.01 -4.42
CA LYS A 233 -4.33 0.87 -5.26
C LYS A 233 -2.82 0.78 -5.43
N ASP A 234 -2.23 -0.40 -5.22
CA ASP A 234 -0.80 -0.66 -5.48
C ASP A 234 0.16 0.37 -4.83
N GLY A 235 -0.16 0.85 -3.63
CA GLY A 235 0.65 1.88 -2.94
C GLY A 235 0.43 3.31 -3.42
N ARG A 236 -0.37 3.51 -4.46
CA ARG A 236 -0.88 4.81 -4.88
C ARG A 236 -2.14 5.15 -4.09
N TYR A 237 -2.10 6.28 -3.41
CA TYR A 237 -3.22 6.90 -2.72
C TYR A 237 -3.68 8.09 -3.54
N GLU A 238 -4.98 8.16 -3.81
CA GLU A 238 -5.61 9.18 -4.63
C GLU A 238 -6.81 9.72 -3.85
N LEU A 239 -6.89 11.03 -3.69
CA LEU A 239 -7.97 11.70 -2.98
C LEU A 239 -8.50 12.82 -3.86
N PHE A 240 -9.76 12.69 -4.28
CA PHE A 240 -10.49 13.75 -4.95
C PHE A 240 -11.28 14.51 -3.89
N TYR A 241 -10.87 15.75 -3.63
CA TYR A 241 -11.47 16.61 -2.62
C TYR A 241 -12.25 17.75 -3.30
N PRO A 242 -13.59 17.68 -3.41
CA PRO A 242 -14.40 18.75 -3.98
C PRO A 242 -14.36 19.99 -3.10
N VAL A 243 -14.20 21.16 -3.72
CA VAL A 243 -14.32 22.45 -3.02
C VAL A 243 -15.33 23.31 -3.77
N ILE A 244 -16.33 23.79 -3.03
CA ILE A 244 -17.43 24.60 -3.57
C ILE A 244 -17.39 25.95 -2.87
N ARG A 245 -17.27 27.03 -3.66
CA ARG A 245 -17.36 28.42 -3.17
C ARG A 245 -18.16 29.26 -4.15
N ASN A 246 -19.13 30.01 -3.65
CA ASN A 246 -19.92 30.96 -4.45
C ASN A 246 -20.50 30.34 -5.74
N GLY A 247 -20.99 29.10 -5.67
CA GLY A 247 -21.54 28.36 -6.82
C GLY A 247 -20.50 27.80 -7.80
N LYS A 248 -19.22 28.15 -7.64
CA LYS A 248 -18.12 27.58 -8.43
C LYS A 248 -17.58 26.33 -7.76
N ARG A 249 -17.22 25.35 -8.59
CA ARG A 249 -16.79 24.02 -8.17
C ARG A 249 -15.42 23.73 -8.75
N ILE A 250 -14.55 23.21 -7.91
CA ILE A 250 -13.24 22.66 -8.29
C ILE A 250 -13.06 21.33 -7.57
N VAL A 251 -12.17 20.48 -8.06
CA VAL A 251 -11.73 19.31 -7.31
C VAL A 251 -10.24 19.43 -7.10
N VAL A 252 -9.80 19.45 -5.85
CA VAL A 252 -8.39 19.37 -5.51
C VAL A 252 -8.03 17.90 -5.42
N TYR A 253 -7.14 17.49 -6.30
CA TYR A 253 -6.70 16.11 -6.41
C TYR A 253 -5.36 15.98 -5.70
N PHE A 254 -5.33 15.13 -4.69
CA PHE A 254 -4.11 14.80 -3.97
C PHE A 254 -3.69 13.37 -4.30
N SER A 255 -2.39 13.17 -4.51
CA SER A 255 -1.85 11.83 -4.66
C SER A 255 -0.51 11.64 -4.00
N GLU A 256 -0.28 10.41 -3.54
CA GLU A 256 0.97 9.97 -2.95
C GLU A 256 1.24 8.55 -3.44
N TYR A 257 2.48 8.28 -3.84
CA TYR A 257 2.93 6.92 -4.08
C TYR A 257 3.85 6.49 -2.93
N GLN A 258 3.44 5.47 -2.20
CA GLN A 258 4.26 4.82 -1.21
C GLN A 258 4.73 3.47 -1.75
N ARG A 259 6.04 3.23 -1.72
CA ARG A 259 6.60 1.94 -2.12
C ARG A 259 6.29 0.91 -1.04
N TYR A 260 5.26 0.10 -1.29
CA TYR A 260 5.07 -1.16 -0.58
C TYR A 260 6.00 -2.21 -1.19
N GLY A 261 6.52 -3.13 -0.39
CA GLY A 261 7.58 -4.08 -0.75
C GLY A 261 7.24 -5.02 -1.91
N LYS A 262 7.23 -4.52 -3.15
CA LYS A 262 7.31 -5.31 -4.38
C LYS A 262 8.79 -5.55 -4.70
N ILE A 263 9.17 -6.83 -4.73
CA ILE A 263 10.47 -7.28 -5.22
C ILE A 263 10.46 -7.12 -6.75
N GLY A 264 11.46 -6.45 -7.32
CA GLY A 264 11.66 -6.34 -8.77
C GLY A 264 11.16 -5.07 -9.45
N SER A 265 11.24 -3.91 -8.79
CA SER A 265 11.25 -2.61 -9.50
C SER A 265 12.67 -2.21 -9.85
#